data_AF-A0A7D9DBC3-F1
#
_entry.id   AF-A0A7D9DBC3-F1
#
_cell.length_a   1.000
_cell.length_b   1.000
_cell.length_c   1.000
_cell.angle_alpha   90.00
_cell.angle_beta   90.00
_cell.angle_gamma   90.00
#
_symmetry.space_group_name_H-M   'P 1'
#
loop_
_entity.id
_entity.type
_entity.pdbx_description
1 polymer ?
#
loop_
_entity_poly.entity_id
_entity_poly.type
_entity_poly.pdbx_seq_one_letter_code
_entity_poly.pdbx_strand_id
1 'polypeptide(L)'
;MYNQAEGEISDKTITEIKKCLLTPLEILNKSEKEKHMIVDLWCHFGKVFVSGVDEEEAKKIMTPADISGRLIQTTSSGIKNKDTNAYWKVSFEEGVDPLDDSALPNFGDENHDFLGLKLDHTQWRYDFDFITPSYRCVRLKAWEGLPADSDEKPPIEVKNILTPVALQAEEGIKAWICNPSITVLRGEIMIPNSEYDCRLNLRTGSRYVADEVKDGVCLEEDAILSEYLSNCKFDHSSHSMDLPDEKDCQMPQDFLCMYYREAEERIFSATVDGEHFTVTILNEKGWDSDGSDKRDQNQVGIQYI
;
A
#
# COMPACT_ATOMS: atom_id res chain seq x y z
N MET A 1 33.21 22.71 -16.82
CA MET A 1 33.31 22.27 -15.41
C MET A 1 31.92 22.41 -14.82
N TYR A 2 31.20 21.29 -14.71
CA TYR A 2 29.92 21.25 -14.00
C TYR A 2 30.24 21.13 -12.52
N ASN A 3 29.99 22.19 -11.75
CA ASN A 3 29.93 22.09 -10.29
C ASN A 3 28.61 21.37 -9.97
N GLN A 4 28.67 20.09 -9.65
CA GLN A 4 27.62 19.41 -8.90
C GLN A 4 27.57 20.07 -7.52
N ALA A 5 26.53 20.85 -7.28
CA ALA A 5 26.19 21.25 -5.92
C ALA A 5 25.59 20.02 -5.24
N GLU A 6 26.40 19.29 -4.48
CA GLU A 6 25.92 18.39 -3.44
C GLU A 6 25.16 19.27 -2.43
N GLY A 7 23.85 19.40 -2.61
CA GLY A 7 23.00 20.09 -1.66
C GLY A 7 22.81 19.19 -0.45
N GLU A 8 23.58 19.43 0.62
CA GLU A 8 23.27 18.87 1.94
C GLU A 8 21.80 19.15 2.28
N ILE A 9 21.06 18.09 2.62
CA ILE A 9 19.68 18.21 3.10
C ILE A 9 19.75 19.03 4.39
N SER A 10 19.19 20.24 4.37
CA SER A 10 19.27 21.13 5.52
C SER A 10 18.63 20.49 6.77
N ASP A 11 19.24 20.68 7.94
CA ASP A 11 18.71 20.24 9.24
C ASP A 11 17.25 20.68 9.48
N LYS A 12 16.86 21.80 8.86
CA LYS A 12 15.50 22.32 8.87
C LYS A 12 14.51 21.39 8.17
N THR A 13 14.88 20.82 7.02
CA THR A 13 14.05 19.86 6.28
C THR A 13 13.83 18.59 7.10
N ILE A 14 14.90 18.05 7.71
CA ILE A 14 14.83 16.88 8.59
C ILE A 14 13.93 17.17 9.80
N THR A 15 14.02 18.37 10.36
CA THR A 15 13.19 18.78 11.51
C THR A 15 11.71 18.86 11.16
N GLU A 16 11.35 19.40 10.00
CA GLU A 16 9.95 19.47 9.55
C GLU A 16 9.39 18.07 9.23
N ILE A 17 10.16 17.19 8.58
CA ILE A 17 9.76 15.78 8.38
C ILE A 17 9.50 15.12 9.73
N LYS A 18 10.42 15.25 10.70
CA LYS A 18 10.24 14.72 12.05
C LYS A 18 8.96 15.24 12.70
N LYS A 19 8.67 16.53 12.59
CA LYS A 19 7.47 17.14 13.19
C LYS A 19 6.16 16.63 12.55
N CYS A 20 6.15 16.49 11.22
CA CYS A 20 5.02 15.92 10.48
C CYS A 20 4.76 14.45 10.85
N LEU A 21 5.82 13.68 11.15
CA LEU A 21 5.69 12.30 11.61
C LEU A 21 5.27 12.21 13.08
N LEU A 22 5.84 13.05 13.95
CA LEU A 22 5.59 13.02 15.39
C LEU A 22 4.15 13.39 15.74
N THR A 23 3.53 14.33 15.02
CA THR A 23 2.18 14.81 15.37
C THR A 23 1.12 13.70 15.29
N PRO A 24 1.00 12.93 14.19
CA PRO A 24 0.14 11.75 14.14
C PRO A 24 0.52 10.70 15.18
N LEU A 25 1.81 10.41 15.38
CA LEU A 25 2.25 9.42 16.37
C LEU A 25 1.85 9.83 17.81
N GLU A 26 1.94 11.10 18.17
CA GLU A 26 1.47 11.62 19.45
C GLU A 26 -0.06 11.52 19.61
N ILE A 27 -0.81 11.71 18.52
CA ILE A 27 -2.27 11.51 18.51
C ILE A 27 -2.58 10.03 18.73
N LEU A 28 -1.89 9.12 18.04
CA LEU A 28 -2.07 7.67 18.19
C LEU A 28 -1.71 7.20 19.60
N ASN A 29 -0.61 7.69 20.17
CA ASN A 29 -0.20 7.37 21.55
C ASN A 29 -1.24 7.84 22.59
N LYS A 30 -1.92 8.97 22.34
CA LYS A 30 -3.06 9.39 23.19
C LYS A 30 -4.29 8.48 23.04
N SER A 31 -4.45 7.87 21.87
CA SER A 31 -5.52 6.92 21.53
C SER A 31 -5.24 5.46 21.93
N GLU A 32 -3.98 5.08 22.18
CA GLU A 32 -3.55 3.73 22.64
C GLU A 32 -4.16 3.28 23.97
N LYS A 33 -4.89 4.15 24.67
CA LYS A 33 -5.69 3.72 25.84
C LYS A 33 -6.76 2.69 25.46
N GLU A 34 -7.03 2.49 24.18
CA GLU A 34 -7.86 1.43 23.60
C GLU A 34 -6.97 0.32 22.99
N LYS A 35 -6.82 -0.80 23.70
CA LYS A 35 -5.75 -1.81 23.58
C LYS A 35 -5.69 -2.68 22.29
N HIS A 36 -6.14 -2.21 21.13
CA HIS A 36 -6.30 -3.09 19.94
C HIS A 36 -5.78 -2.54 18.61
N MET A 37 -5.14 -1.38 18.59
CA MET A 37 -4.67 -0.78 17.35
C MET A 37 -3.29 -1.31 16.95
N ILE A 38 -3.16 -1.88 15.75
CA ILE A 38 -1.84 -2.13 15.15
C ILE A 38 -1.52 -0.95 14.25
N VAL A 39 -0.31 -0.41 14.43
CA VAL A 39 0.23 0.69 13.64
C VAL A 39 1.33 0.13 12.74
N ASP A 40 1.22 0.37 11.45
CA ASP A 40 2.22 -0.02 10.47
C ASP A 40 2.67 1.19 9.65
N LEU A 41 3.98 1.28 9.47
CA LEU A 41 4.65 2.33 8.70
C LEU A 41 5.18 1.72 7.41
N TRP A 42 4.69 2.24 6.28
CA TRP A 42 5.13 1.86 4.95
C TRP A 42 5.86 3.01 4.28
N CYS A 43 6.97 2.71 3.64
CA CYS A 43 7.65 3.60 2.72
C CYS A 43 7.62 2.99 1.32
N HIS A 44 6.99 3.65 0.36
CA HIS A 44 7.00 3.26 -1.05
C HIS A 44 7.94 4.17 -1.84
N PHE A 45 8.65 3.61 -2.80
CA PHE A 45 9.44 4.38 -3.76
C PHE A 45 8.68 4.56 -5.06
N GLY A 46 8.90 5.72 -5.71
CA GLY A 46 8.21 6.08 -6.93
C GLY A 46 8.56 7.49 -7.38
N LYS A 47 7.64 8.15 -8.08
CA LYS A 47 7.86 9.51 -8.61
C LYS A 47 6.78 10.46 -8.14
N VAL A 48 7.19 11.59 -7.59
CA VAL A 48 6.29 12.71 -7.31
C VAL A 48 6.09 13.53 -8.60
N PHE A 49 4.84 13.70 -8.98
CA PHE A 49 4.42 14.59 -10.03
C PHE A 49 3.84 15.86 -9.45
N VAL A 50 4.28 16.98 -10.02
CA VAL A 50 3.75 18.30 -9.70
C VAL A 50 2.93 18.78 -10.89
N SER A 51 1.64 19.00 -10.67
CA SER A 51 0.69 19.45 -11.70
C SER A 51 0.07 20.80 -11.33
N GLY A 52 -0.53 21.48 -12.31
CA GLY A 52 -1.07 22.84 -12.12
C GLY A 52 0.02 23.91 -12.08
N VAL A 53 1.21 23.62 -12.62
CA VAL A 53 2.27 24.60 -12.85
C VAL A 53 1.91 25.42 -14.09
N ASP A 54 1.92 26.74 -13.96
CA ASP A 54 1.71 27.66 -15.09
C ASP A 54 2.89 27.62 -16.08
N GLU A 55 2.63 27.75 -17.39
CA GLU A 55 3.66 27.65 -18.44
C GLU A 55 4.77 28.70 -18.29
N GLU A 56 4.45 29.90 -17.81
CA GLU A 56 5.44 30.96 -17.59
C GLU A 56 6.18 30.77 -16.28
N GLU A 57 5.61 30.04 -15.32
CA GLU A 57 6.26 29.65 -14.08
C GLU A 57 7.24 28.48 -14.29
N ALA A 58 6.89 27.49 -15.12
CA ALA A 58 7.76 26.36 -15.47
C ALA A 58 9.10 26.79 -16.11
N LYS A 59 9.15 27.99 -16.71
CA LYS A 59 10.35 28.56 -17.32
C LYS A 59 11.24 29.32 -16.33
N LYS A 60 10.80 29.53 -15.08
CA LYS A 60 11.53 30.30 -14.07
C LYS A 60 12.41 29.40 -13.23
N ILE A 61 13.59 29.90 -12.87
CA ILE A 61 14.40 29.33 -11.80
C ILE A 61 13.75 29.73 -10.48
N MET A 62 13.30 28.76 -9.70
CA MET A 62 12.62 28.99 -8.42
C MET A 62 13.54 28.65 -7.26
N THR A 63 13.44 29.43 -6.18
CA THR A 63 14.12 29.09 -4.93
C THR A 63 13.30 28.05 -4.15
N PRO A 64 13.91 27.31 -3.20
CA PRO A 64 13.16 26.41 -2.33
C PRO A 64 12.01 27.08 -1.58
N ALA A 65 12.14 28.38 -1.25
CA ALA A 65 11.08 29.15 -0.60
C ALA A 65 9.89 29.41 -1.54
N ASP A 66 10.15 29.67 -2.82
CA ASP A 66 9.10 29.87 -3.83
C ASP A 66 8.31 28.57 -4.06
N ILE A 67 9.02 27.45 -4.18
CA ILE A 67 8.43 26.11 -4.32
C ILE A 67 7.57 25.77 -3.11
N SER A 68 8.11 25.96 -1.89
CA SER A 68 7.37 25.70 -0.65
C SER A 68 6.12 26.58 -0.51
N GLY A 69 6.09 27.78 -1.09
CA GLY A 69 4.92 28.66 -1.08
C GLY A 69 3.83 28.26 -2.08
N ARG A 70 4.16 27.46 -3.11
CA ARG A 70 3.22 27.01 -4.16
C ARG A 70 2.57 25.68 -3.86
N LEU A 71 3.25 24.79 -3.15
CA LEU A 71 2.73 23.48 -2.78
C LEU A 71 1.61 23.66 -1.72
N ILE A 72 0.36 23.33 -2.06
CA ILE A 72 -0.72 23.27 -1.05
C ILE A 72 -0.42 22.11 -0.10
N GLN A 73 -0.40 22.38 1.21
CA GLN A 73 -0.67 21.38 2.23
C GLN A 73 -2.16 20.99 2.12
N THR A 74 -2.47 19.87 1.49
CA THR A 74 -3.82 19.29 1.53
C THR A 74 -4.10 18.85 2.95
N THR A 75 -4.61 19.77 3.78
CA THR A 75 -5.29 19.40 5.01
C THR A 75 -6.69 18.90 4.66
N SER A 76 -7.20 17.96 5.45
CA SER A 76 -8.43 17.17 5.26
C SER A 76 -9.73 17.98 5.20
N SER A 77 -9.66 19.31 5.15
CA SER A 77 -10.78 20.23 5.05
C SER A 77 -10.57 21.11 3.83
N GLY A 78 -11.39 20.88 2.80
CA GLY A 78 -11.25 21.36 1.43
C GLY A 78 -10.79 22.81 1.24
N ILE A 79 -10.16 23.02 0.07
CA ILE A 79 -9.59 24.27 -0.42
C ILE A 79 -10.59 25.42 -0.22
N LYS A 80 -10.39 26.23 0.82
CA LYS A 80 -10.90 27.60 0.87
C LYS A 80 -10.00 28.46 0.00
N ASN A 81 -10.25 28.47 -1.31
CA ASN A 81 -10.11 29.63 -2.20
C ASN A 81 -10.40 29.22 -3.66
N LYS A 82 -11.13 30.10 -4.36
CA LYS A 82 -11.68 29.90 -5.71
C LYS A 82 -10.66 30.00 -6.86
N ASP A 83 -9.37 30.13 -6.58
CA ASP A 83 -8.33 30.16 -7.62
C ASP A 83 -7.51 28.88 -7.60
N THR A 84 -7.97 27.87 -8.34
CA THR A 84 -7.25 26.61 -8.55
C THR A 84 -5.96 26.77 -9.37
N ASN A 85 -5.73 27.94 -9.96
CA ASN A 85 -4.55 28.25 -10.78
C ASN A 85 -3.38 28.84 -9.97
N ALA A 86 -3.53 29.06 -8.66
CA ALA A 86 -2.50 29.70 -7.85
C ALA A 86 -1.51 28.72 -7.20
N TYR A 87 -1.77 27.41 -7.28
CA TYR A 87 -1.08 26.42 -6.47
C TYR A 87 -0.77 25.14 -7.24
N TRP A 88 0.34 24.53 -6.84
CA TRP A 88 0.78 23.27 -7.38
C TRP A 88 0.14 22.11 -6.63
N LYS A 89 -0.33 21.11 -7.38
CA LYS A 89 -0.85 19.86 -6.87
C LYS A 89 0.23 18.81 -6.95
N VAL A 90 0.39 18.07 -5.86
CA VAL A 90 1.33 16.96 -5.76
C VAL A 90 0.54 15.67 -5.87
N SER A 91 1.03 14.77 -6.70
CA SER A 91 0.55 13.40 -6.78
C SER A 91 1.74 12.48 -6.88
N PHE A 92 1.77 11.42 -6.08
CA PHE A 92 2.81 10.41 -6.18
C PHE A 92 2.31 9.19 -6.94
N GLU A 93 3.03 8.84 -7.98
CA GLU A 93 2.92 7.57 -8.69
C GLU A 93 3.82 6.58 -7.95
N GLU A 94 3.16 5.61 -7.30
CA GLU A 94 3.86 4.48 -6.70
C GLU A 94 4.54 3.67 -7.80
N GLY A 95 5.58 2.96 -7.42
CA GLY A 95 6.26 2.08 -8.34
C GLY A 95 7.52 2.70 -8.92
N VAL A 96 8.52 1.84 -8.99
CA VAL A 96 9.79 2.13 -9.64
C VAL A 96 9.82 1.21 -10.85
N ASP A 97 10.17 1.72 -12.01
CA ASP A 97 10.72 0.84 -13.04
C ASP A 97 12.07 0.42 -12.46
N PRO A 98 12.23 -0.80 -11.92
CA PRO A 98 13.52 -1.19 -11.38
C PRO A 98 14.48 -1.08 -12.55
N LEU A 99 15.32 -0.05 -12.53
CA LEU A 99 16.30 0.27 -13.56
C LEU A 99 17.22 -0.92 -13.71
N ASP A 100 16.84 -1.93 -14.50
CA ASP A 100 17.54 -3.21 -14.54
C ASP A 100 17.51 -3.90 -13.15
N ASP A 101 17.39 -5.22 -13.07
CA ASP A 101 17.56 -5.94 -11.78
C ASP A 101 18.94 -5.68 -11.13
N SER A 102 19.83 -4.96 -11.85
CA SER A 102 21.17 -4.55 -11.46
C SER A 102 21.29 -3.20 -10.72
N ALA A 103 20.30 -2.27 -10.78
CA ALA A 103 20.38 -0.99 -10.05
C ALA A 103 19.62 -0.97 -8.71
N LEU A 104 18.62 -1.85 -8.55
CA LEU A 104 18.39 -2.37 -7.21
C LEU A 104 19.61 -3.25 -6.88
N PRO A 105 20.14 -3.21 -5.65
CA PRO A 105 21.27 -4.07 -5.28
C PRO A 105 20.95 -5.50 -5.73
N ASN A 106 21.79 -6.06 -6.59
CA ASN A 106 21.58 -7.33 -7.27
C ASN A 106 21.36 -8.41 -6.19
N PHE A 107 20.10 -8.68 -5.83
CA PHE A 107 19.71 -9.36 -4.58
C PHE A 107 20.13 -10.85 -4.53
N GLY A 108 20.77 -11.34 -5.59
CA GLY A 108 21.37 -12.68 -5.68
C GLY A 108 22.89 -12.72 -5.54
N ASP A 109 23.58 -11.58 -5.45
CA ASP A 109 25.03 -11.55 -5.19
C ASP A 109 25.27 -11.45 -3.68
N GLU A 110 26.00 -12.43 -3.13
CA GLU A 110 26.12 -12.73 -1.70
C GLU A 110 26.76 -11.61 -0.84
N ASN A 111 27.04 -10.41 -1.37
CA ASN A 111 27.77 -9.34 -0.68
C ASN A 111 27.22 -7.93 -0.97
N HIS A 112 25.96 -7.67 -0.62
CA HIS A 112 25.51 -6.29 -0.34
C HIS A 112 25.59 -5.99 1.16
N ASP A 113 26.83 -5.81 1.63
CA ASP A 113 27.21 -5.51 3.03
C ASP A 113 26.54 -4.24 3.61
N PHE A 114 25.95 -3.38 2.78
CA PHE A 114 25.43 -2.08 3.24
C PHE A 114 24.10 -2.18 4.02
N LEU A 115 23.22 -3.14 3.67
CA LEU A 115 21.94 -3.36 4.38
C LEU A 115 21.78 -4.80 4.89
N GLY A 116 22.65 -5.74 4.49
CA GLY A 116 22.59 -7.13 4.94
C GLY A 116 21.27 -7.83 4.61
N LEU A 117 20.64 -7.47 3.49
CA LEU A 117 19.34 -8.00 3.07
C LEU A 117 19.43 -9.49 2.77
N LYS A 118 18.51 -10.28 3.31
CA LYS A 118 18.38 -11.72 3.08
C LYS A 118 16.99 -12.03 2.60
N LEU A 119 16.88 -12.69 1.44
CA LEU A 119 15.60 -13.21 0.98
C LEU A 119 15.08 -14.20 2.02
N ASP A 120 13.92 -13.89 2.56
CA ASP A 120 13.24 -14.72 3.55
C ASP A 120 12.32 -15.70 2.84
N HIS A 121 11.37 -15.19 2.05
CA HIS A 121 10.46 -15.98 1.25
C HIS A 121 9.90 -15.20 0.05
N THR A 122 9.19 -15.92 -0.82
CA THR A 122 8.39 -15.34 -1.91
C THR A 122 6.96 -15.82 -1.74
N GLN A 123 6.01 -14.90 -1.88
CA GLN A 123 4.58 -15.18 -1.77
C GLN A 123 3.82 -14.48 -2.89
N TRP A 124 2.61 -14.96 -3.17
CA TRP A 124 1.70 -14.35 -4.13
C TRP A 124 0.47 -13.86 -3.40
N ARG A 125 0.07 -12.62 -3.68
CA ARG A 125 -1.12 -11.98 -3.12
C ARG A 125 -2.14 -11.72 -4.21
N TYR A 126 -3.38 -12.03 -3.88
CA TYR A 126 -4.55 -11.76 -4.71
C TYR A 126 -5.50 -10.85 -3.95
N ASP A 127 -5.89 -9.72 -4.55
CA ASP A 127 -6.82 -8.78 -3.95
C ASP A 127 -8.01 -8.53 -4.86
N PHE A 128 -9.21 -8.52 -4.28
CA PHE A 128 -10.43 -8.12 -4.95
C PHE A 128 -11.19 -7.12 -4.09
N ASP A 129 -11.64 -6.01 -4.69
CA ASP A 129 -12.48 -5.04 -4.01
C ASP A 129 -13.94 -5.21 -4.44
N PHE A 130 -14.83 -5.31 -3.46
CA PHE A 130 -16.27 -5.48 -3.64
C PHE A 130 -17.04 -4.32 -3.05
N ILE A 131 -18.15 -3.97 -3.71
CA ILE A 131 -19.24 -3.19 -3.13
C ILE A 131 -20.36 -4.14 -2.75
N THR A 132 -20.77 -4.10 -1.49
CA THR A 132 -21.90 -4.89 -0.97
C THR A 132 -23.24 -4.20 -1.24
N PRO A 133 -24.39 -4.89 -1.08
CA PRO A 133 -25.72 -4.30 -1.27
C PRO A 133 -26.00 -3.10 -0.35
N SER A 134 -25.41 -3.08 0.85
CA SER A 134 -25.42 -1.93 1.78
C SER A 134 -24.40 -0.84 1.45
N TYR A 135 -23.76 -0.91 0.27
CA TYR A 135 -22.75 0.04 -0.22
C TYR A 135 -21.47 0.10 0.61
N ARG A 136 -21.13 -0.99 1.32
CA ARG A 136 -19.82 -1.10 1.98
C ARG A 136 -18.76 -1.46 0.94
N CYS A 137 -17.58 -0.90 1.09
CA CYS A 137 -16.39 -1.35 0.39
C CYS A 137 -15.71 -2.41 1.25
N VAL A 138 -15.65 -3.65 0.76
CA VAL A 138 -14.96 -4.77 1.41
C VAL A 138 -13.94 -5.35 0.45
N ARG A 139 -12.89 -5.97 1.01
CA ARG A 139 -11.79 -6.53 0.24
C ARG A 139 -11.59 -7.99 0.56
N LEU A 140 -11.49 -8.82 -0.47
CA LEU A 140 -10.84 -10.12 -0.35
C LEU A 140 -9.34 -9.91 -0.49
N LYS A 141 -8.58 -10.51 0.42
CA LYS A 141 -7.14 -10.63 0.30
C LYS A 141 -6.76 -12.10 0.52
N ALA A 142 -6.13 -12.70 -0.47
CA ALA A 142 -5.69 -14.10 -0.44
C ALA A 142 -4.18 -14.21 -0.69
N TRP A 143 -3.54 -15.20 -0.07
CA TRP A 143 -2.11 -15.44 -0.18
C TRP A 143 -1.79 -16.89 -0.46
N GLU A 144 -0.85 -17.08 -1.36
CA GLU A 144 -0.16 -18.34 -1.65
C GLU A 144 1.32 -18.21 -1.24
N GLY A 145 1.92 -19.25 -0.67
CA GLY A 145 3.34 -19.27 -0.34
C GLY A 145 3.72 -18.58 0.98
N LEU A 146 2.74 -18.35 1.86
CA LEU A 146 3.01 -17.85 3.22
C LEU A 146 3.88 -18.85 4.02
N PRO A 147 4.80 -18.39 4.90
CA PRO A 147 5.60 -19.27 5.76
C PRO A 147 4.72 -20.14 6.68
N ALA A 148 5.12 -21.38 6.96
CA ALA A 148 4.33 -22.32 7.77
C ALA A 148 3.97 -21.79 9.18
N ASP A 149 4.85 -20.98 9.78
CA ASP A 149 4.61 -20.38 11.11
C ASP A 149 3.55 -19.24 11.08
N SER A 150 3.08 -18.85 9.90
CA SER A 150 2.00 -17.87 9.72
C SER A 150 0.59 -18.48 9.90
N ASP A 151 0.48 -19.81 10.02
CA ASP A 151 -0.80 -20.54 10.03
C ASP A 151 -1.76 -20.11 11.16
N GLU A 152 -1.26 -19.51 12.24
CA GLU A 152 -2.10 -19.08 13.37
C GLU A 152 -2.68 -17.67 13.20
N LYS A 153 -2.08 -16.81 12.36
CA LYS A 153 -2.47 -15.39 12.28
C LYS A 153 -2.33 -14.82 10.87
N PRO A 154 -3.32 -14.03 10.40
CA PRO A 154 -3.29 -13.38 9.09
C PRO A 154 -2.04 -12.51 8.93
N PRO A 155 -1.48 -12.30 7.73
CA PRO A 155 -0.34 -11.40 7.54
C PRO A 155 -0.58 -10.03 8.21
N ILE A 156 0.48 -9.36 8.68
CA ILE A 156 0.35 -8.09 9.41
C ILE A 156 -0.33 -7.01 8.55
N GLU A 157 -0.21 -7.14 7.24
CA GLU A 157 -0.81 -6.34 6.18
C GLU A 157 -2.34 -6.42 6.16
N VAL A 158 -2.91 -7.52 6.68
CA VAL A 158 -4.36 -7.69 6.79
C VAL A 158 -4.84 -7.07 8.11
N LYS A 159 -5.51 -5.92 7.98
CA LYS A 159 -6.17 -5.22 9.09
C LYS A 159 -7.68 -5.22 8.88
N ASN A 160 -8.40 -4.93 9.96
CA ASN A 160 -9.86 -4.80 9.96
C ASN A 160 -10.53 -6.03 9.36
N ILE A 161 -10.08 -7.22 9.77
CA ILE A 161 -10.63 -8.49 9.28
C ILE A 161 -12.08 -8.62 9.73
N LEU A 162 -12.93 -8.89 8.75
CA LEU A 162 -14.34 -9.17 8.95
C LEU A 162 -14.53 -10.67 9.20
N THR A 163 -14.04 -11.51 8.29
CA THR A 163 -14.09 -12.97 8.42
C THR A 163 -12.97 -13.64 7.62
N PRO A 164 -12.39 -14.77 8.09
CA PRO A 164 -11.63 -15.66 7.24
C PRO A 164 -12.54 -16.29 6.17
N VAL A 165 -11.95 -16.66 5.04
CA VAL A 165 -12.61 -17.40 3.95
C VAL A 165 -11.93 -18.76 3.84
N ALA A 166 -12.69 -19.84 3.96
CA ALA A 166 -12.20 -21.19 3.75
C ALA A 166 -12.35 -21.55 2.26
N LEU A 167 -11.24 -21.64 1.54
CA LEU A 167 -11.22 -22.01 0.12
C LEU A 167 -11.29 -23.53 0.00
N GLN A 168 -12.38 -24.06 -0.56
CA GLN A 168 -12.69 -25.49 -0.47
C GLN A 168 -11.70 -26.39 -1.21
N ALA A 169 -11.03 -25.86 -2.24
CA ALA A 169 -10.08 -26.60 -3.06
C ALA A 169 -8.61 -26.36 -2.71
N GLU A 170 -8.31 -25.44 -1.78
CA GLU A 170 -6.97 -24.84 -1.67
C GLU A 170 -6.48 -24.72 -0.21
N GLU A 171 -6.02 -25.83 0.37
CA GLU A 171 -5.55 -25.85 1.77
C GLU A 171 -4.28 -24.99 2.01
N GLY A 172 -3.51 -24.73 0.96
CA GLY A 172 -2.29 -23.91 1.00
C GLY A 172 -2.53 -22.40 0.88
N ILE A 173 -3.76 -21.98 0.57
CA ILE A 173 -4.08 -20.57 0.32
C ILE A 173 -4.87 -20.03 1.50
N LYS A 174 -4.43 -18.89 2.01
CA LYS A 174 -5.10 -18.23 3.14
C LYS A 174 -5.80 -16.98 2.65
N ALA A 175 -7.08 -16.85 2.99
CA ALA A 175 -7.91 -15.75 2.50
C ALA A 175 -8.75 -15.11 3.60
N TRP A 176 -8.93 -13.80 3.51
CA TRP A 176 -9.72 -13.01 4.44
C TRP A 176 -10.54 -11.95 3.72
N ILE A 177 -11.78 -11.77 4.19
CA ILE A 177 -12.56 -10.56 3.90
C ILE A 177 -12.21 -9.53 4.97
N CYS A 178 -11.90 -8.31 4.54
CA CYS A 178 -11.51 -7.22 5.42
C CYS A 178 -12.07 -5.88 4.94
N ASN A 179 -12.18 -4.93 5.87
CA ASN A 179 -12.41 -3.53 5.49
C ASN A 179 -11.09 -2.90 4.99
N PRO A 180 -11.16 -1.87 4.13
CA PRO A 180 -10.00 -1.06 3.78
C PRO A 180 -9.25 -0.56 5.02
N SER A 181 -7.91 -0.57 4.96
CA SER A 181 -7.06 0.00 6.00
C SER A 181 -7.31 1.51 6.12
N ILE A 182 -7.33 2.02 7.36
CA ILE A 182 -7.49 3.45 7.62
C ILE A 182 -6.10 4.09 7.57
N THR A 183 -5.86 4.96 6.59
CA THR A 183 -4.61 5.74 6.52
C THR A 183 -4.74 6.95 7.44
N VAL A 184 -3.88 7.03 8.44
CA VAL A 184 -3.85 8.15 9.40
C VAL A 184 -2.89 9.24 8.95
N LEU A 185 -1.79 8.86 8.32
CA LEU A 185 -0.85 9.79 7.69
C LEU A 185 -0.49 9.27 6.31
N ARG A 186 -0.45 10.18 5.34
CA ARG A 186 0.23 10.00 4.06
C ARG A 186 1.12 11.22 3.85
N GLY A 187 2.41 11.00 3.73
CA GLY A 187 3.41 12.01 3.40
C GLY A 187 4.07 11.65 2.08
N GLU A 188 4.17 12.61 1.17
CA GLU A 188 4.95 12.49 -0.06
C GLU A 188 6.21 13.33 0.12
N ILE A 189 7.38 12.70 0.00
CA ILE A 189 8.69 13.29 0.27
C ILE A 189 9.44 13.32 -1.06
N MET A 190 9.60 14.53 -1.60
CA MET A 190 10.44 14.77 -2.76
C MET A 190 11.91 14.74 -2.35
N ILE A 191 12.74 13.95 -3.03
CA ILE A 191 14.17 13.80 -2.74
C ILE A 191 14.98 14.50 -3.84
N PRO A 192 15.54 15.70 -3.59
CA PRO A 192 16.33 16.42 -4.58
C PRO A 192 17.52 15.59 -5.08
N ASN A 193 17.76 15.63 -6.40
CA ASN A 193 18.84 14.89 -7.07
C ASN A 193 18.75 13.36 -7.01
N SER A 194 17.64 12.81 -6.51
CA SER A 194 17.32 11.38 -6.62
C SER A 194 16.46 11.14 -7.86
N GLU A 195 16.58 9.95 -8.46
CA GLU A 195 15.69 9.50 -9.53
C GLU A 195 14.32 9.03 -9.00
N TYR A 196 14.24 8.83 -7.68
CA TYR A 196 13.06 8.37 -6.96
C TYR A 196 12.74 9.25 -5.76
N ASP A 197 11.46 9.45 -5.53
CA ASP A 197 10.89 10.04 -4.33
C ASP A 197 10.34 8.95 -3.42
N CYS A 198 9.91 9.30 -2.21
CA CYS A 198 9.28 8.36 -1.31
C CYS A 198 7.91 8.82 -0.78
N ARG A 199 6.99 7.87 -0.63
CA ARG A 199 5.71 8.07 0.05
C ARG A 199 5.72 7.28 1.35
N LEU A 200 5.50 7.99 2.44
CA LEU A 200 5.34 7.43 3.76
C LEU A 200 3.85 7.32 4.10
N ASN A 201 3.37 6.10 4.38
CA ASN A 201 2.01 5.85 4.83
C ASN A 201 2.05 5.30 6.27
N LEU A 202 1.35 5.97 7.18
CA LEU A 202 1.01 5.45 8.50
C LEU A 202 -0.43 4.96 8.46
N ARG A 203 -0.61 3.68 8.72
CA ARG A 203 -1.93 3.05 8.75
C ARG A 203 -2.23 2.59 10.16
N THR A 204 -3.51 2.55 10.47
CA THR A 204 -3.99 1.97 11.71
C THR A 204 -5.22 1.13 11.46
N GLY A 205 -5.40 0.14 12.33
CA GLY A 205 -6.59 -0.68 12.33
C GLY A 205 -6.51 -1.75 13.40
N SER A 206 -7.65 -2.13 13.94
CA SER A 206 -7.75 -3.34 14.75
C SER A 206 -7.47 -4.54 13.84
N ARG A 207 -6.84 -5.59 14.36
CA ARG A 207 -6.59 -6.80 13.54
C ARG A 207 -7.91 -7.41 13.07
N TYR A 208 -8.89 -7.45 13.96
CA TYR A 208 -10.25 -7.90 13.69
C TYR A 208 -11.22 -6.75 13.97
N VAL A 209 -12.26 -6.64 13.16
CA VAL A 209 -13.39 -5.76 13.46
C VAL A 209 -14.17 -6.39 14.61
N ALA A 210 -14.41 -5.62 15.66
CA ALA A 210 -15.19 -6.10 16.81
C ALA A 210 -16.62 -6.46 16.37
N ASP A 211 -17.11 -7.61 16.80
CA ASP A 211 -18.44 -8.10 16.42
C ASP A 211 -19.56 -7.14 16.83
N GLU A 212 -19.36 -6.38 17.92
CA GLU A 212 -20.29 -5.34 18.41
C GLU A 212 -20.50 -4.18 17.41
N VAL A 213 -19.59 -4.00 16.46
CA VAL A 213 -19.64 -2.94 15.43
C VAL A 213 -20.38 -3.42 14.17
N LYS A 214 -20.57 -4.74 14.01
CA LYS A 214 -21.25 -5.33 12.87
C LYS A 214 -22.74 -5.45 13.18
N ASP A 215 -23.57 -4.80 12.39
CA ASP A 215 -25.01 -5.07 12.44
C ASP A 215 -25.35 -6.39 11.75
N GLY A 216 -26.59 -6.85 11.92
CA GLY A 216 -27.04 -8.14 11.36
C GLY A 216 -26.97 -8.18 9.83
N VAL A 217 -27.10 -7.04 9.16
CA VAL A 217 -27.01 -6.94 7.68
C VAL A 217 -25.57 -7.14 7.22
N CYS A 218 -24.61 -6.50 7.90
CA CYS A 218 -23.19 -6.66 7.60
C CYS A 218 -22.74 -8.12 7.73
N LEU A 219 -23.18 -8.80 8.80
CA LEU A 219 -22.84 -10.21 9.04
C LEU A 219 -23.41 -11.14 7.95
N GLU A 220 -24.64 -10.89 7.51
CA GLU A 220 -25.28 -11.67 6.45
C GLU A 220 -24.57 -11.46 5.11
N GLU A 221 -24.26 -10.21 4.75
CA GLU A 221 -23.51 -9.90 3.53
C GLU A 221 -22.10 -10.50 3.53
N ASP A 222 -21.39 -10.43 4.65
CA ASP A 222 -20.05 -11.01 4.80
C ASP A 222 -20.09 -12.54 4.63
N ALA A 223 -21.14 -13.20 5.15
CA ALA A 223 -21.33 -14.64 5.02
C ALA A 223 -21.66 -15.05 3.58
N ILE A 224 -22.57 -14.33 2.90
CA ILE A 224 -22.92 -14.55 1.49
C ILE A 224 -21.68 -14.41 0.60
N LEU A 225 -20.90 -13.34 0.80
CA LEU A 225 -19.69 -13.11 0.02
C LEU A 225 -18.63 -14.18 0.31
N SER A 226 -18.46 -14.57 1.58
CA SER A 226 -17.52 -15.65 1.97
C SER A 226 -17.88 -16.99 1.31
N GLU A 227 -19.17 -17.34 1.28
CA GLU A 227 -19.66 -18.56 0.62
C GLU A 227 -19.36 -18.54 -0.88
N TYR A 228 -19.67 -17.44 -1.56
CA TYR A 228 -19.33 -17.26 -2.98
C TYR A 228 -17.82 -17.44 -3.21
N LEU A 229 -16.99 -16.70 -2.47
CA LEU A 229 -15.54 -16.69 -2.62
C LEU A 229 -14.87 -18.03 -2.25
N SER A 230 -15.53 -18.90 -1.48
CA SER A 230 -15.01 -20.24 -1.19
C SER A 230 -14.81 -21.12 -2.43
N ASN A 231 -15.40 -20.73 -3.57
CA ASN A 231 -15.34 -21.41 -4.86
C ASN A 231 -14.36 -20.78 -5.86
N CYS A 232 -13.49 -19.85 -5.43
CA CYS A 232 -12.47 -19.29 -6.31
C CYS A 232 -11.53 -20.38 -6.84
N LYS A 233 -11.03 -20.18 -8.05
CA LYS A 233 -10.11 -21.10 -8.73
C LYS A 233 -8.71 -20.52 -8.77
N PHE A 234 -7.71 -21.39 -8.66
CA PHE A 234 -6.32 -21.00 -8.65
C PHE A 234 -5.54 -21.77 -9.73
N ASP A 235 -4.68 -21.04 -10.43
CA ASP A 235 -3.69 -21.61 -11.31
C ASP A 235 -2.30 -21.37 -10.71
N HIS A 236 -1.78 -22.38 -10.01
CA HIS A 236 -0.44 -22.35 -9.41
C HIS A 236 0.69 -22.27 -10.42
N SER A 237 0.44 -22.58 -11.70
CA SER A 237 1.46 -22.52 -12.74
C SER A 237 1.66 -21.09 -13.25
N SER A 238 0.59 -20.29 -13.27
CA SER A 238 0.62 -18.87 -13.63
C SER A 238 0.55 -17.92 -12.44
N HIS A 239 0.35 -18.44 -11.22
CA HIS A 239 0.07 -17.67 -10.01
C HIS A 239 -1.05 -16.65 -10.21
N SER A 240 -2.21 -17.16 -10.61
CA SER A 240 -3.42 -16.36 -10.84
C SER A 240 -4.62 -16.94 -10.10
N MET A 241 -5.54 -16.05 -9.69
CA MET A 241 -6.76 -16.40 -8.98
C MET A 241 -7.98 -15.86 -9.74
N ASP A 242 -8.90 -16.75 -10.07
CA ASP A 242 -10.14 -16.40 -10.76
C ASP A 242 -11.32 -16.43 -9.79
N LEU A 243 -12.21 -15.44 -9.91
CA LEU A 243 -13.51 -15.48 -9.24
C LEU A 243 -14.37 -16.62 -9.80
N PRO A 244 -15.31 -17.16 -8.98
CA PRO A 244 -16.25 -18.17 -9.44
C PRO A 244 -17.04 -17.68 -10.66
N ASP A 245 -17.08 -18.50 -11.70
CA ASP A 245 -17.84 -18.22 -12.92
C ASP A 245 -19.33 -18.63 -12.75
N GLU A 246 -20.18 -18.24 -13.71
CA GLU A 246 -21.63 -18.58 -13.67
C GLU A 246 -21.94 -20.08 -13.58
N LYS A 247 -20.99 -20.95 -13.94
CA LYS A 247 -21.17 -22.42 -13.88
C LYS A 247 -20.79 -22.98 -12.52
N ASP A 248 -19.87 -22.33 -11.81
CA ASP A 248 -19.46 -22.74 -10.46
C ASP A 248 -20.41 -22.15 -9.41
N CYS A 249 -20.54 -20.83 -9.40
CA CYS A 249 -21.36 -20.07 -8.46
C CYS A 249 -21.61 -18.67 -9.03
N GLN A 250 -22.87 -18.27 -9.20
CA GLN A 250 -23.17 -16.92 -9.71
C GLN A 250 -22.81 -15.87 -8.64
N MET A 251 -22.27 -14.72 -9.08
CA MET A 251 -22.08 -13.54 -8.22
C MET A 251 -23.39 -13.25 -7.45
N PRO A 252 -23.35 -13.12 -6.12
CA PRO A 252 -24.54 -12.84 -5.34
C PRO A 252 -25.21 -11.54 -5.77
N GLN A 253 -26.53 -11.48 -5.65
CA GLN A 253 -27.32 -10.34 -6.11
C GLN A 253 -26.86 -9.04 -5.44
N ASP A 254 -26.73 -7.97 -6.24
CA ASP A 254 -26.38 -6.61 -5.81
C ASP A 254 -24.96 -6.47 -5.22
N PHE A 255 -24.13 -7.51 -5.30
CA PHE A 255 -22.68 -7.39 -5.12
C PHE A 255 -22.00 -6.99 -6.43
N LEU A 256 -20.97 -6.16 -6.32
CA LEU A 256 -20.18 -5.73 -7.46
C LEU A 256 -18.69 -5.83 -7.16
N CYS A 257 -17.97 -6.65 -7.92
CA CYS A 257 -16.51 -6.60 -7.94
C CYS A 257 -16.08 -5.37 -8.75
N MET A 258 -15.20 -4.55 -8.19
CA MET A 258 -14.74 -3.30 -8.81
C MET A 258 -13.33 -3.40 -9.34
N TYR A 259 -12.47 -4.15 -8.65
CA TYR A 259 -11.05 -4.15 -8.90
C TYR A 259 -10.46 -5.50 -8.55
N TYR A 260 -9.46 -5.90 -9.33
CA TYR A 260 -8.64 -7.07 -9.10
C TYR A 260 -7.16 -6.72 -9.14
N ARG A 261 -6.37 -7.43 -8.33
CA ARG A 261 -4.93 -7.37 -8.33
C ARG A 261 -4.27 -8.71 -8.03
N GLU A 262 -3.23 -9.01 -8.78
CA GLU A 262 -2.22 -10.03 -8.50
C GLU A 262 -0.91 -9.34 -8.11
N ALA A 263 -0.19 -9.88 -7.14
CA ALA A 263 1.14 -9.41 -6.80
C ALA A 263 2.05 -10.58 -6.43
N GLU A 264 3.21 -10.66 -7.08
CA GLU A 264 4.35 -11.43 -6.56
C GLU A 264 5.09 -10.55 -5.55
N GLU A 265 5.26 -11.04 -4.33
CA GLU A 265 5.94 -10.35 -3.26
C GLU A 265 7.21 -11.11 -2.86
N ARG A 266 8.36 -10.51 -3.12
CA ARG A 266 9.67 -11.00 -2.63
C ARG A 266 10.00 -10.28 -1.33
N ILE A 267 10.11 -11.04 -0.25
CA ILE A 267 10.26 -10.53 1.11
C ILE A 267 11.70 -10.71 1.55
N PHE A 268 12.37 -9.60 1.87
CA PHE A 268 13.74 -9.57 2.37
C PHE A 268 13.75 -9.05 3.80
N SER A 269 14.53 -9.69 4.67
CA SER A 269 14.81 -9.19 6.01
C SER A 269 16.15 -8.46 6.04
N ALA A 270 16.22 -7.35 6.77
CA ALA A 270 17.45 -6.61 7.04
C ALA A 270 17.57 -6.26 8.52
N THR A 271 18.80 -6.06 8.97
CA THR A 271 19.11 -5.48 10.28
C THR A 271 20.15 -4.40 10.12
N VAL A 272 19.82 -3.17 10.51
CA VAL A 272 20.70 -2.01 10.42
C VAL A 272 20.72 -1.35 11.78
N ASP A 273 21.90 -1.19 12.37
CA ASP A 273 22.09 -0.59 13.69
C ASP A 273 21.27 -1.24 14.83
N GLY A 274 20.96 -2.53 14.69
CA GLY A 274 20.19 -3.31 15.67
C GLY A 274 18.66 -3.23 15.50
N GLU A 275 18.18 -2.46 14.53
CA GLU A 275 16.77 -2.37 14.16
C GLU A 275 16.47 -3.36 13.02
N HIS A 276 15.30 -4.01 13.07
CA HIS A 276 14.87 -4.99 12.07
C HIS A 276 13.87 -4.37 11.10
N PHE A 277 14.04 -4.64 9.81
CA PHE A 277 13.12 -4.16 8.78
C PHE A 277 12.87 -5.27 7.77
N THR A 278 11.72 -5.16 7.11
CA THR A 278 11.40 -5.95 5.94
C THR A 278 11.37 -5.04 4.72
N VAL A 279 12.03 -5.50 3.65
CA VAL A 279 11.95 -4.90 2.33
C VAL A 279 11.11 -5.83 1.47
N THR A 280 10.06 -5.29 0.88
CA THR A 280 9.15 -6.02 0.02
C THR A 280 9.29 -5.47 -1.41
N ILE A 281 9.67 -6.35 -2.33
CA ILE A 281 9.63 -6.05 -3.76
C ILE A 281 8.34 -6.66 -4.31
N LEU A 282 7.47 -5.80 -4.85
CA LEU A 282 6.17 -6.16 -5.39
C LEU A 282 6.22 -6.06 -6.91
N ASN A 283 5.87 -7.13 -7.60
CA ASN A 283 5.52 -7.08 -9.01
C ASN A 283 4.03 -7.34 -9.13
N GLU A 284 3.25 -6.29 -9.38
CA GLU A 284 1.79 -6.36 -9.35
C GLU A 284 1.16 -6.07 -10.70
N LYS A 285 0.02 -6.72 -10.93
CA LYS A 285 -0.85 -6.50 -12.08
C LYS A 285 -2.24 -6.23 -11.54
N GLY A 286 -2.83 -5.11 -11.92
CA GLY A 286 -4.18 -4.73 -11.49
C GLY A 286 -5.07 -4.43 -12.69
N TRP A 287 -6.36 -4.71 -12.56
CA TRP A 287 -7.35 -4.29 -13.55
C TRP A 287 -8.70 -4.05 -12.89
N ASP A 288 -9.46 -3.14 -13.51
CA ASP A 288 -10.85 -2.90 -13.14
C ASP A 288 -11.72 -4.05 -13.67
N SER A 289 -12.86 -4.29 -13.04
CA SER A 289 -13.70 -5.47 -13.34
C SER A 289 -14.31 -5.48 -14.74
N ASP A 290 -14.33 -4.33 -15.43
CA ASP A 290 -14.74 -4.22 -16.83
C ASP A 290 -13.61 -4.59 -17.82
N GLY A 291 -12.43 -4.96 -17.32
CA GLY A 291 -11.27 -5.37 -18.09
C GLY A 291 -10.63 -4.24 -18.90
N SER A 292 -11.05 -2.99 -18.70
CA SER A 292 -10.64 -1.86 -19.53
C SER A 292 -9.22 -1.36 -19.24
N ASP A 293 -8.72 -1.57 -18.01
CA ASP A 293 -7.47 -0.94 -17.53
C ASP A 293 -6.52 -1.94 -16.84
N LYS A 294 -6.02 -2.94 -17.59
CA LYS A 294 -4.91 -3.77 -17.09
C LYS A 294 -3.62 -2.97 -17.01
N ARG A 295 -3.10 -2.83 -15.80
CA ARG A 295 -1.92 -2.06 -15.44
C ARG A 295 -0.91 -3.00 -14.79
N ASP A 296 0.26 -3.11 -15.40
CA ASP A 296 1.41 -3.78 -14.80
C ASP A 296 2.24 -2.72 -14.06
N GLN A 297 2.62 -2.98 -12.81
CA GLN A 297 3.32 -2.05 -11.95
C GLN A 297 4.31 -2.77 -11.03
N ASN A 298 5.57 -2.35 -11.08
CA ASN A 298 6.59 -2.80 -10.14
C ASN A 298 6.69 -1.80 -8.99
N GLN A 299 6.59 -2.27 -7.74
CA GLN A 299 6.76 -1.44 -6.56
C GLN A 299 7.84 -1.96 -5.63
N VAL A 300 8.52 -1.04 -4.94
CA VAL A 300 9.43 -1.38 -3.84
C VAL A 300 8.91 -0.68 -2.59
N GLY A 301 8.67 -1.49 -1.56
CA GLY A 301 8.19 -1.07 -0.25
C GLY A 301 9.18 -1.44 0.85
N ILE A 302 9.27 -0.61 1.88
CA ILE A 302 9.99 -0.93 3.13
C ILE A 302 9.00 -0.80 4.29
N GLN A 303 8.98 -1.83 5.13
CA GLN A 303 8.18 -1.90 6.34
C GLN A 303 9.10 -2.03 7.57
N TYR A 304 8.82 -1.21 8.58
CA TYR A 304 9.43 -1.34 9.91
C TYR A 304 8.60 -2.33 10.75
N ILE A 305 9.25 -3.30 11.40
CA ILE A 305 8.61 -4.36 12.22
C ILE A 305 8.79 -4.09 13.71
#